data_AF-A3UE67-F1
#
_entry.id   AF-A3UE67-F1
#
_cell.length_a   1.000
_cell.length_b   1.000
_cell.length_c   1.000
_cell.angle_alpha   90.00
_cell.angle_beta   90.00
_cell.angle_gamma   90.00
#
_symmetry.space_group_name_H-M   'P 1'
#
loop_
_entity.id
_entity.type
_entity.pdbx_description
1 polymer ?
#
loop_
_entity_poly.entity_id
_entity_poly.type
_entity_poly.pdbx_seq_one_letter_code
_entity_poly.pdbx_strand_id
1 'polypeptide(L)'
;MAEPLYQNDLDLGPLKTETIAIIGYGNHGRAHALNLRDMGAERVLIALREGSPSRAKAEADGFDVVSMAEAARRADMLSLLAADEAHGEIWREHIAPYYRPGMTLLLCHGFSIEYGVIEPADDIDVVLAAAKGPGGAVRSSFEKGGSLIGFWAVHQDVTGKAEARAKAYLGGLGCGRAGVYTTTFGEEALADILGEQAVLVGGVCALAREGYEQLVAAGISPIMAYIDTVHEIKYIADLIQSRGIAGMYEAISDTAEFGAHEVEGPIREAVRPVFEAIVKDVTAGDFARRWVADYEQGRAGLKAMRDKASEHPLEDTGRLIRRSSSFGD
;
A
#
# COMPACT_ATOMS: atom_id res chain seq x y z
N MET A 1 -7.58 -19.39 12.82
CA MET A 1 -7.61 -18.22 11.91
C MET A 1 -9.06 -17.99 11.53
N ALA A 2 -9.53 -16.75 11.51
CA ALA A 2 -10.87 -16.46 11.00
C ALA A 2 -10.92 -16.80 9.50
N GLU A 3 -12.03 -17.39 9.04
CA GLU A 3 -12.24 -17.64 7.62
C GLU A 3 -12.38 -16.30 6.87
N PRO A 4 -11.82 -16.18 5.65
CA PRO A 4 -11.98 -14.97 4.86
C PRO A 4 -13.43 -14.74 4.45
N LEU A 5 -13.81 -13.47 4.37
CA LEU A 5 -15.04 -13.03 3.75
C LEU A 5 -14.81 -12.83 2.25
N TYR A 6 -15.73 -13.29 1.43
CA TYR A 6 -15.73 -13.07 -0.01
C TYR A 6 -16.89 -12.15 -0.42
N GLN A 7 -16.97 -11.82 -1.71
CA GLN A 7 -17.88 -10.81 -2.23
C GLN A 7 -19.35 -11.00 -1.81
N ASN A 8 -19.81 -12.25 -1.68
CA ASN A 8 -21.19 -12.57 -1.27
C ASN A 8 -21.43 -12.42 0.24
N ASP A 9 -20.38 -12.37 1.04
CA ASP A 9 -20.43 -12.18 2.49
C ASP A 9 -20.41 -10.68 2.88
N LEU A 10 -20.19 -9.80 1.90
CA LEU A 10 -20.04 -8.36 2.11
C LEU A 10 -21.32 -7.61 1.71
N ASP A 11 -21.97 -6.97 2.68
CA ASP A 11 -23.07 -6.05 2.41
C ASP A 11 -22.55 -4.71 1.88
N LEU A 12 -22.88 -4.40 0.61
CA LEU A 12 -22.52 -3.15 -0.04
C LEU A 12 -23.55 -2.03 0.17
N GLY A 13 -24.60 -2.27 0.96
CA GLY A 13 -25.64 -1.30 1.31
C GLY A 13 -25.11 0.09 1.67
N PRO A 14 -24.07 0.22 2.53
CA PRO A 14 -23.48 1.51 2.87
C PRO A 14 -23.00 2.33 1.67
N LEU A 15 -22.50 1.70 0.60
CA LEU A 15 -22.00 2.42 -0.59
C LEU A 15 -23.10 3.23 -1.29
N LYS A 16 -24.35 2.78 -1.22
CA LYS A 16 -25.50 3.43 -1.87
C LYS A 16 -26.08 4.56 -1.03
N THR A 17 -25.98 4.44 0.29
CA THR A 17 -26.66 5.35 1.21
C THR A 17 -25.74 6.39 1.83
N GLU A 18 -24.44 6.12 1.92
CA GLU A 18 -23.48 6.95 2.63
C GLU A 18 -22.65 7.81 1.66
N THR A 19 -22.28 9.00 2.14
CA THR A 19 -21.34 9.88 1.43
C THR A 19 -19.91 9.48 1.80
N ILE A 20 -19.15 9.05 0.79
CA ILE A 20 -17.75 8.67 0.94
C ILE A 20 -16.87 9.82 0.44
N ALA A 21 -16.07 10.40 1.32
CA ALA A 21 -15.04 11.36 0.93
C ALA A 21 -13.67 10.69 0.90
N ILE A 22 -12.96 10.85 -0.21
CA ILE A 22 -11.58 10.40 -0.39
C ILE A 22 -10.65 11.61 -0.28
N ILE A 23 -9.80 11.65 0.75
CA ILE A 23 -8.81 12.70 0.93
C ILE A 23 -7.52 12.32 0.20
N GLY A 24 -7.19 13.03 -0.87
CA GLY A 24 -6.05 12.70 -1.73
C GLY A 24 -6.45 11.92 -2.99
N TYR A 25 -5.74 12.17 -4.09
CA TYR A 25 -6.02 11.55 -5.39
C TYR A 25 -4.74 11.05 -6.08
N GLY A 26 -3.88 10.42 -5.27
CA GLY A 26 -2.69 9.69 -5.71
C GLY A 26 -3.05 8.29 -6.23
N ASN A 27 -2.10 7.34 -6.11
CA ASN A 27 -2.30 5.97 -6.59
C ASN A 27 -3.47 5.27 -5.90
N HIS A 28 -3.51 5.25 -4.55
CA HIS A 28 -4.65 4.69 -3.81
C HIS A 28 -5.91 5.53 -3.96
N GLY A 29 -5.83 6.84 -3.74
CA GLY A 29 -7.01 7.73 -3.82
C GLY A 29 -7.79 7.61 -5.13
N ARG A 30 -7.09 7.62 -6.26
CA ARG A 30 -7.72 7.43 -7.58
C ARG A 30 -8.31 6.03 -7.74
N ALA A 31 -7.55 4.99 -7.38
CA ALA A 31 -8.01 3.60 -7.53
C ALA A 31 -9.26 3.32 -6.68
N HIS A 32 -9.26 3.79 -5.44
CA HIS A 32 -10.39 3.61 -4.52
C HIS A 32 -11.63 4.34 -5.03
N ALA A 33 -11.50 5.61 -5.41
CA ALA A 33 -12.62 6.38 -5.94
C ALA A 33 -13.26 5.72 -7.18
N LEU A 34 -12.43 5.29 -8.14
CA LEU A 34 -12.92 4.63 -9.35
C LEU A 34 -13.58 3.29 -9.05
N ASN A 35 -12.96 2.44 -8.24
CA ASN A 35 -13.51 1.13 -7.90
C ASN A 35 -14.81 1.26 -7.11
N LEU A 36 -14.87 2.17 -6.12
CA LEU A 36 -16.09 2.42 -5.34
C LEU A 36 -17.26 2.83 -6.24
N ARG A 37 -17.03 3.77 -7.16
CA ARG A 37 -18.05 4.19 -8.14
C ARG A 37 -18.48 3.01 -9.02
N ASP A 38 -17.53 2.26 -9.56
CA ASP A 38 -17.81 1.13 -10.45
C ASP A 38 -18.53 -0.02 -9.71
N MET A 39 -18.37 -0.11 -8.38
CA MET A 39 -19.09 -1.04 -7.50
C MET A 39 -20.42 -0.48 -6.95
N GLY A 40 -20.87 0.67 -7.46
CA GLY A 40 -22.19 1.23 -7.18
C GLY A 40 -22.27 2.20 -6.00
N ALA A 41 -21.14 2.79 -5.58
CA ALA A 41 -21.17 3.90 -4.65
C ALA A 41 -21.80 5.14 -5.31
N GLU A 42 -22.89 5.66 -4.72
CA GLU A 42 -23.64 6.76 -5.32
C GLU A 42 -23.00 8.14 -5.07
N ARG A 43 -22.26 8.28 -3.96
CA ARG A 43 -21.77 9.59 -3.47
C ARG A 43 -20.31 9.51 -3.08
N VAL A 44 -19.43 9.67 -4.07
CA VAL A 44 -17.97 9.74 -3.87
C VAL A 44 -17.48 11.16 -4.12
N LEU A 45 -16.92 11.78 -3.09
CA LEU A 45 -16.30 13.11 -3.15
C LEU A 45 -14.79 12.98 -3.13
N ILE A 46 -14.09 13.78 -3.94
CA ILE A 46 -12.63 13.86 -3.87
C ILE A 46 -12.26 15.16 -3.16
N ALA A 47 -11.54 15.04 -2.05
CA ALA A 47 -11.08 16.19 -1.30
C ALA A 47 -9.59 16.41 -1.52
N LEU A 48 -9.22 17.62 -1.94
CA LEU A 48 -7.84 17.98 -2.23
C LEU A 48 -7.51 19.32 -1.61
N ARG A 49 -6.21 19.54 -1.34
CA ARG A 49 -5.69 20.85 -1.00
C ARG A 49 -5.85 21.82 -2.18
N GLU A 50 -5.92 23.10 -1.86
CA GLU A 50 -5.89 24.14 -2.89
C GLU A 50 -4.62 24.03 -3.76
N GLY A 51 -4.78 24.23 -5.07
CA GLY A 51 -3.69 24.10 -6.04
C GLY A 51 -3.15 22.67 -6.23
N SER A 52 -3.84 21.63 -5.74
CA SER A 52 -3.39 20.24 -5.95
C SER A 52 -3.27 19.91 -7.45
N PRO A 53 -2.14 19.35 -7.91
CA PRO A 53 -1.97 18.98 -9.33
C PRO A 53 -2.91 17.85 -9.76
N SER A 54 -3.44 17.07 -8.80
CA SER A 54 -4.37 15.97 -9.10
C SER A 54 -5.81 16.41 -9.34
N ARG A 55 -6.15 17.70 -9.14
CA ARG A 55 -7.53 18.22 -9.32
C ARG A 55 -8.05 17.97 -10.74
N ALA A 56 -7.31 18.40 -11.75
CA ALA A 56 -7.71 18.25 -13.14
C ALA A 56 -7.90 16.77 -13.52
N LYS A 57 -7.11 15.86 -12.93
CA LYS A 57 -7.25 14.42 -13.14
C LYS A 57 -8.54 13.88 -12.52
N ALA A 58 -8.85 14.26 -11.28
CA ALA A 58 -10.09 13.84 -10.61
C ALA A 58 -11.35 14.35 -11.32
N GLU A 59 -11.33 15.61 -11.78
CA GLU A 59 -12.42 16.21 -12.57
C GLU A 59 -12.58 15.50 -13.93
N ALA A 60 -11.47 15.19 -14.61
CA ALA A 60 -11.49 14.42 -15.87
C ALA A 60 -11.98 12.98 -15.68
N ASP A 61 -11.70 12.35 -14.53
CA ASP A 61 -12.24 11.06 -14.14
C ASP A 61 -13.73 11.13 -13.71
N GLY A 62 -14.34 12.32 -13.69
CA GLY A 62 -15.76 12.55 -13.47
C GLY A 62 -16.18 12.71 -12.01
N PHE A 63 -15.28 13.10 -11.12
CA PHE A 63 -15.58 13.31 -9.70
C PHE A 63 -15.75 14.78 -9.32
N ASP A 64 -16.64 15.02 -8.35
CA ASP A 64 -16.74 16.31 -7.67
C ASP A 64 -15.54 16.51 -6.74
N VAL A 65 -14.79 17.60 -6.98
CA VAL A 65 -13.59 17.94 -6.20
C VAL A 65 -13.86 19.09 -5.23
N VAL A 66 -13.88 18.78 -3.93
CA VAL A 66 -14.17 19.72 -2.83
C VAL A 66 -12.93 20.03 -1.99
N SER A 67 -13.07 20.99 -1.06
CA SER A 67 -12.06 21.21 -0.02
C SER A 67 -12.13 20.11 1.04
N MET A 68 -11.02 19.85 1.75
CA MET A 68 -10.98 18.89 2.85
C MET A 68 -11.96 19.25 3.98
N ALA A 69 -12.10 20.54 4.31
CA ALA A 69 -13.07 21.02 5.29
C ALA A 69 -14.51 20.77 4.85
N GLU A 70 -14.82 20.91 3.57
CA GLU A 70 -16.16 20.59 3.06
C GLU A 70 -16.42 19.08 3.06
N ALA A 71 -15.44 18.27 2.66
CA ALA A 71 -15.53 16.82 2.77
C ALA A 71 -15.82 16.37 4.21
N ALA A 72 -15.08 16.89 5.20
CA ALA A 72 -15.30 16.59 6.61
C ALA A 72 -16.73 16.93 7.09
N ARG A 73 -17.31 18.03 6.62
CA ARG A 73 -18.70 18.40 6.93
C ARG A 73 -19.75 17.52 6.27
N ARG A 74 -19.42 16.83 5.17
CA ARG A 74 -20.37 16.13 4.31
C ARG A 74 -20.30 14.61 4.45
N ALA A 75 -19.12 14.06 4.73
CA ALA A 75 -18.85 12.64 4.73
C ALA A 75 -19.55 11.91 5.88
N ASP A 76 -20.08 10.73 5.56
CA ASP A 76 -20.42 9.70 6.54
C ASP A 76 -19.19 8.79 6.74
N MET A 77 -18.46 8.52 5.66
CA MET A 77 -17.16 7.84 5.67
C MET A 77 -16.10 8.72 5.03
N LEU A 78 -15.05 9.05 5.76
CA LEU A 78 -13.91 9.82 5.28
C LEU A 78 -12.68 8.93 5.23
N SER A 79 -12.24 8.59 4.02
CA SER A 79 -11.03 7.80 3.77
C SER A 79 -9.84 8.74 3.59
N LEU A 80 -8.87 8.66 4.51
CA LEU A 80 -7.65 9.45 4.46
C LEU A 80 -6.58 8.69 3.67
N LEU A 81 -6.39 9.07 2.40
CA LEU A 81 -5.48 8.45 1.42
C LEU A 81 -4.38 9.45 0.97
N ALA A 82 -4.07 10.39 1.85
CA ALA A 82 -2.85 11.17 1.76
C ALA A 82 -1.64 10.29 2.17
N ALA A 83 -0.45 10.88 2.20
CA ALA A 83 0.71 10.16 2.73
C ALA A 83 0.63 10.13 4.26
N ASP A 84 0.99 9.00 4.87
CA ASP A 84 0.77 8.74 6.31
C ASP A 84 1.41 9.79 7.21
N GLU A 85 2.59 10.28 6.84
CA GLU A 85 3.30 11.34 7.56
C GLU A 85 2.55 12.68 7.58
N ALA A 86 1.64 12.92 6.63
CA ALA A 86 0.83 14.13 6.53
C ALA A 86 -0.49 14.02 7.31
N HIS A 87 -0.85 12.84 7.82
CA HIS A 87 -2.16 12.59 8.40
C HIS A 87 -2.43 13.46 9.63
N GLY A 88 -1.43 13.70 10.49
CA GLY A 88 -1.59 14.52 11.68
C GLY A 88 -1.91 15.99 11.37
N GLU A 89 -1.22 16.58 10.39
CA GLU A 89 -1.49 17.93 9.89
C GLU A 89 -2.91 18.02 9.29
N ILE A 90 -3.23 17.10 8.37
CA ILE A 90 -4.54 17.09 7.70
C ILE A 90 -5.67 16.91 8.70
N TRP A 91 -5.51 16.01 9.68
CA TRP A 91 -6.50 15.79 10.72
C TRP A 91 -6.74 17.07 11.52
N ARG A 92 -5.68 17.64 12.10
CA ARG A 92 -5.76 18.81 12.98
C ARG A 92 -6.30 20.05 12.27
N GLU A 93 -5.91 20.27 11.02
CA GLU A 93 -6.16 21.55 10.34
C GLU A 93 -7.38 21.52 9.41
N HIS A 94 -7.78 20.34 8.95
CA HIS A 94 -8.78 20.22 7.89
C HIS A 94 -9.92 19.26 8.17
N ILE A 95 -9.80 18.36 9.15
CA ILE A 95 -10.85 17.38 9.46
C ILE A 95 -11.44 17.61 10.85
N ALA A 96 -10.61 17.58 11.90
CA ALA A 96 -11.00 17.74 13.30
C ALA A 96 -11.88 18.98 13.57
N PRO A 97 -11.63 20.15 12.95
CA PRO A 97 -12.48 21.33 13.19
C PRO A 97 -13.86 21.28 12.53
N TYR A 98 -14.11 20.31 11.64
CA TYR A 98 -15.23 20.37 10.69
C TYR A 98 -16.04 19.08 10.56
N TYR A 99 -15.56 17.95 11.09
CA TYR A 99 -16.26 16.68 11.01
C TYR A 99 -17.61 16.74 11.76
N ARG A 100 -18.48 15.77 11.48
CA ARG A 100 -19.75 15.59 12.20
C ARG A 100 -19.65 14.40 13.18
N PRO A 101 -20.24 14.48 14.38
CA PRO A 101 -20.35 13.33 15.27
C PRO A 101 -20.92 12.11 14.53
N GLY A 102 -20.34 10.94 14.77
CA GLY A 102 -20.70 9.68 14.12
C GLY A 102 -20.16 9.48 12.69
N MET A 103 -19.32 10.39 12.19
CA MET A 103 -18.51 10.15 10.99
C MET A 103 -17.58 8.95 11.22
N THR A 104 -17.30 8.16 10.19
CA THR A 104 -16.24 7.15 10.21
C THR A 104 -14.97 7.71 9.58
N LEU A 105 -13.88 7.76 10.34
CA LEU A 105 -12.53 7.91 9.81
C LEU A 105 -12.03 6.54 9.36
N LEU A 106 -11.73 6.41 8.06
CA LEU A 106 -11.22 5.20 7.45
C LEU A 106 -9.76 5.40 7.04
N LEU A 107 -8.90 4.49 7.50
CA LEU A 107 -7.49 4.43 7.17
C LEU A 107 -7.18 3.16 6.37
N CYS A 108 -6.24 3.24 5.44
CA CYS A 108 -5.79 2.09 4.66
C CYS A 108 -4.44 1.53 5.11
N HIS A 109 -3.91 2.12 6.18
CA HIS A 109 -2.73 1.69 6.91
C HIS A 109 -2.91 2.07 8.38
N GLY A 110 -2.50 1.19 9.30
CA GLY A 110 -2.65 1.37 10.74
C GLY A 110 -1.69 2.40 11.34
N PHE A 111 -0.68 2.86 10.59
CA PHE A 111 0.39 3.76 11.04
C PHE A 111 -0.12 4.94 11.88
N SER A 112 -1.17 5.62 11.42
CA SER A 112 -1.58 6.88 12.05
C SER A 112 -2.17 6.71 13.44
N ILE A 113 -2.81 5.58 13.70
CA ILE A 113 -3.38 5.27 15.01
C ILE A 113 -2.34 4.55 15.87
N GLU A 114 -1.66 3.54 15.31
CA GLU A 114 -0.68 2.74 16.06
C GLU A 114 0.46 3.59 16.63
N TYR A 115 0.92 4.60 15.88
CA TYR A 115 2.03 5.46 16.29
C TYR A 115 1.60 6.85 16.78
N GLY A 116 0.30 7.07 17.01
CA GLY A 116 -0.20 8.31 17.61
C GLY A 116 -0.02 9.56 16.74
N VAL A 117 -0.02 9.41 15.42
CA VAL A 117 -0.01 10.55 14.48
C VAL A 117 -1.36 11.25 14.45
N ILE A 118 -2.44 10.49 14.62
CA ILE A 118 -3.80 10.98 14.82
C ILE A 118 -4.26 10.50 16.20
N GLU A 119 -4.72 11.46 17.00
CA GLU A 119 -5.57 11.20 18.15
C GLU A 119 -7.03 11.40 17.69
N PRO A 120 -7.81 10.31 17.50
CA PRO A 120 -9.19 10.43 17.06
C PRO A 120 -10.07 11.02 18.17
N ALA A 121 -11.12 11.73 17.75
CA ALA A 121 -12.14 12.21 18.68
C ALA A 121 -12.95 11.03 19.26
N ASP A 122 -13.59 11.21 20.41
CA ASP A 122 -14.36 10.17 21.11
C ASP A 122 -15.76 9.94 20.53
N ASP A 123 -16.19 10.78 19.59
CA ASP A 123 -17.53 10.79 19.00
C ASP A 123 -17.60 10.32 17.54
N ILE A 124 -16.54 9.69 17.02
CA ILE A 124 -16.44 9.15 15.65
C ILE A 124 -16.18 7.65 15.64
N ASP A 125 -16.41 6.98 14.51
CA ASP A 125 -15.86 5.63 14.31
C ASP A 125 -14.46 5.73 13.71
N VAL A 126 -13.58 4.76 14.02
CA VAL A 126 -12.24 4.65 13.44
C VAL A 126 -12.01 3.23 12.97
N VAL A 127 -11.81 3.09 11.65
CA VAL A 127 -11.70 1.78 11.00
C VAL A 127 -10.52 1.69 10.06
N LEU A 128 -10.02 0.47 9.91
CA LEU A 128 -9.04 0.11 8.90
C LEU A 128 -9.76 -0.62 7.75
N ALA A 129 -9.45 -0.26 6.52
CA ALA A 129 -9.81 -1.00 5.32
C ALA A 129 -8.63 -0.97 4.33
N ALA A 130 -7.69 -1.89 4.51
CA ALA A 130 -6.42 -1.93 3.79
C ALA A 130 -6.46 -2.96 2.65
N ALA A 131 -6.36 -2.50 1.40
CA ALA A 131 -6.13 -3.37 0.25
C ALA A 131 -4.61 -3.59 0.09
N LYS A 132 -4.14 -4.84 0.26
CA LYS A 132 -2.71 -5.15 0.31
C LYS A 132 -2.07 -5.15 -1.07
N GLY A 133 -1.34 -4.08 -1.34
CA GLY A 133 -0.48 -3.92 -2.51
C GLY A 133 -0.48 -2.48 -3.01
N PRO A 134 0.32 -2.17 -4.03
CA PRO A 134 0.51 -0.80 -4.49
C PRO A 134 -0.80 -0.24 -5.06
N GLY A 135 -1.10 1.03 -4.80
CA GLY A 135 -2.36 1.65 -5.24
C GLY A 135 -2.66 1.54 -6.75
N GLY A 136 -1.62 1.52 -7.60
CA GLY A 136 -1.81 1.26 -9.04
C GLY A 136 -2.38 -0.14 -9.33
N ALA A 137 -1.98 -1.15 -8.56
CA ALA A 137 -2.48 -2.52 -8.67
C ALA A 137 -3.92 -2.68 -8.17
N VAL A 138 -4.38 -1.84 -7.23
CA VAL A 138 -5.78 -1.83 -6.80
C VAL A 138 -6.71 -1.60 -8.00
N ARG A 139 -6.37 -0.65 -8.88
CA ARG A 139 -7.18 -0.38 -10.07
C ARG A 139 -6.92 -1.38 -11.19
N SER A 140 -5.66 -1.63 -11.54
CA SER A 140 -5.34 -2.46 -12.72
C SER A 140 -5.79 -3.91 -12.55
N SER A 141 -5.70 -4.47 -11.33
CA SER A 141 -6.23 -5.80 -11.03
C SER A 141 -7.76 -5.81 -11.09
N PHE A 142 -8.42 -4.76 -10.58
CA PHE A 142 -9.88 -4.65 -10.60
C PHE A 142 -10.44 -4.63 -12.02
N GLU A 143 -9.82 -3.89 -12.93
CA GLU A 143 -10.20 -3.81 -14.35
C GLU A 143 -10.02 -5.14 -15.08
N LYS A 144 -9.04 -5.96 -14.65
CA LYS A 144 -8.80 -7.32 -15.16
C LYS A 144 -9.72 -8.37 -14.52
N GLY A 145 -10.69 -7.96 -13.70
CA GLY A 145 -11.59 -8.86 -12.98
C GLY A 145 -11.02 -9.50 -11.72
N GLY A 146 -9.75 -9.22 -11.38
CA GLY A 146 -9.12 -9.61 -10.12
C GLY A 146 -9.36 -8.57 -9.01
N SER A 147 -8.58 -8.69 -7.93
CA SER A 147 -8.47 -7.70 -6.85
C SER A 147 -7.25 -8.00 -5.98
N LEU A 148 -6.95 -7.09 -5.04
CA LEU A 148 -6.03 -7.33 -3.93
C LEU A 148 -6.78 -7.89 -2.70
N ILE A 149 -6.04 -8.59 -1.84
CA ILE A 149 -6.52 -9.06 -0.54
C ILE A 149 -6.84 -7.86 0.35
N GLY A 150 -7.99 -7.89 1.04
CA GLY A 150 -8.40 -6.84 1.95
C GLY A 150 -8.21 -7.23 3.42
N PHE A 151 -7.84 -6.26 4.25
CA PHE A 151 -7.82 -6.40 5.71
C PHE A 151 -8.67 -5.32 6.36
N TRP A 152 -9.49 -5.70 7.33
CA TRP A 152 -10.29 -4.75 8.10
C TRP A 152 -10.05 -4.88 9.60
N ALA A 153 -10.18 -3.76 10.29
CA ALA A 153 -10.13 -3.67 11.75
C ALA A 153 -11.02 -2.52 12.24
N VAL A 154 -11.46 -2.60 13.49
CA VAL A 154 -12.16 -1.52 14.19
C VAL A 154 -11.29 -1.09 15.37
N HIS A 155 -10.90 0.18 15.39
CA HIS A 155 -10.23 0.79 16.55
C HIS A 155 -11.25 1.40 17.51
N GLN A 156 -12.26 2.08 16.96
CA GLN A 156 -13.32 2.74 17.72
C GLN A 156 -14.65 2.58 16.98
N ASP A 157 -15.72 2.19 17.72
CA ASP A 157 -17.08 2.06 17.19
C ASP A 157 -18.07 2.74 18.14
N VAL A 158 -18.43 3.98 17.80
CA VAL A 158 -19.37 4.81 18.56
C VAL A 158 -20.79 4.61 18.02
N THR A 159 -20.92 4.31 16.72
CA THR A 159 -22.22 4.23 16.05
C THR A 159 -22.82 2.83 15.98
N GLY A 160 -22.01 1.79 16.21
CA GLY A 160 -22.36 0.39 15.95
C GLY A 160 -22.31 0.00 14.47
N LYS A 161 -21.74 0.85 13.61
CA LYS A 161 -21.67 0.66 12.14
C LYS A 161 -20.25 0.51 11.61
N ALA A 162 -19.23 0.67 12.47
CA ALA A 162 -17.83 0.69 12.07
C ALA A 162 -17.45 -0.54 11.21
N GLU A 163 -17.75 -1.74 11.71
CA GLU A 163 -17.45 -2.99 11.02
C GLU A 163 -18.15 -3.09 9.65
N ALA A 164 -19.45 -2.78 9.59
CA ALA A 164 -20.23 -2.85 8.36
C ALA A 164 -19.69 -1.89 7.30
N ARG A 165 -19.30 -0.67 7.70
CA ARG A 165 -18.70 0.34 6.83
C ARG A 165 -17.34 -0.10 6.30
N ALA A 166 -16.45 -0.61 7.15
CA ALA A 166 -15.13 -1.10 6.73
C ALA A 166 -15.24 -2.23 5.70
N LYS A 167 -16.13 -3.20 5.97
CA LYS A 167 -16.40 -4.33 5.07
C LYS A 167 -17.03 -3.88 3.74
N ALA A 168 -18.02 -2.99 3.79
CA ALA A 168 -18.64 -2.42 2.60
C ALA A 168 -17.62 -1.68 1.72
N TYR A 169 -16.71 -0.92 2.34
CA TYR A 169 -15.65 -0.21 1.64
C TYR A 169 -14.70 -1.19 0.91
N LEU A 170 -14.20 -2.23 1.60
CA LEU A 170 -13.37 -3.26 0.97
C LEU A 170 -14.11 -4.03 -0.15
N GLY A 171 -15.40 -4.31 0.05
CA GLY A 171 -16.25 -4.86 -0.99
C GLY A 171 -16.34 -3.93 -2.21
N GLY A 172 -16.46 -2.63 -1.98
CA GLY A 172 -16.43 -1.60 -3.02
C GLY A 172 -15.07 -1.41 -3.71
N LEU A 173 -13.97 -1.84 -3.07
CA LEU A 173 -12.67 -1.94 -3.74
C LEU A 173 -12.52 -3.19 -4.60
N GLY A 174 -13.45 -4.15 -4.47
CA GLY A 174 -13.40 -5.47 -5.11
C GLY A 174 -12.64 -6.53 -4.32
N CYS A 175 -12.16 -6.22 -3.09
CA CYS A 175 -11.35 -7.15 -2.29
C CYS A 175 -12.04 -8.48 -1.99
N GLY A 176 -13.38 -8.51 -1.99
CA GLY A 176 -14.15 -9.75 -1.87
C GLY A 176 -13.90 -10.79 -2.98
N ARG A 177 -13.25 -10.42 -4.09
CA ARG A 177 -12.82 -11.35 -5.15
C ARG A 177 -11.55 -12.13 -4.77
N ALA A 178 -10.72 -11.58 -3.89
CA ALA A 178 -9.47 -12.19 -3.44
C ALA A 178 -9.55 -12.72 -2.00
N GLY A 179 -10.41 -12.12 -1.18
CA GLY A 179 -10.60 -12.46 0.24
C GLY A 179 -10.39 -11.25 1.13
N VAL A 180 -11.23 -11.13 2.16
CA VAL A 180 -11.19 -10.07 3.17
C VAL A 180 -11.01 -10.69 4.55
N TYR A 181 -9.97 -10.28 5.27
CA TYR A 181 -9.56 -10.85 6.55
C TYR A 181 -9.65 -9.81 7.67
N THR A 182 -9.92 -10.25 8.89
CA THR A 182 -9.87 -9.39 10.08
C THR A 182 -8.43 -9.28 10.59
N THR A 183 -8.06 -8.11 11.09
CA THR A 183 -6.77 -7.83 11.74
C THR A 183 -6.96 -6.80 12.88
N THR A 184 -5.87 -6.24 13.38
CA THR A 184 -5.83 -5.07 14.26
C THR A 184 -4.99 -3.96 13.62
N PHE A 185 -5.14 -2.72 14.08
CA PHE A 185 -4.30 -1.62 13.61
C PHE A 185 -2.80 -1.89 13.84
N GLY A 186 -2.42 -2.41 15.00
CA GLY A 186 -1.02 -2.71 15.32
C GLY A 186 -0.46 -3.90 14.56
N GLU A 187 -1.23 -4.97 14.38
CA GLU A 187 -0.81 -6.09 13.55
C GLU A 187 -0.60 -5.65 12.10
N GLU A 188 -1.55 -4.90 11.53
CA GLU A 188 -1.44 -4.42 10.16
C GLU A 188 -0.26 -3.45 10.00
N ALA A 189 -0.11 -2.48 10.90
CA ALA A 189 0.95 -1.49 10.80
C ALA A 189 2.34 -2.15 10.87
N LEU A 190 2.53 -3.06 11.82
CA LEU A 190 3.78 -3.78 11.99
C LEU A 190 4.08 -4.68 10.79
N ALA A 191 3.10 -5.48 10.35
CA ALA A 191 3.29 -6.43 9.25
C ALA A 191 3.57 -5.73 7.92
N ASP A 192 2.87 -4.63 7.65
CA ASP A 192 3.01 -3.84 6.41
C ASP A 192 4.40 -3.20 6.34
N ILE A 193 4.80 -2.45 7.38
CA ILE A 193 6.10 -1.77 7.44
C ILE A 193 7.26 -2.78 7.44
N LEU A 194 7.15 -3.87 8.22
CA LEU A 194 8.16 -4.93 8.22
C LEU A 194 8.28 -5.58 6.83
N GLY A 195 7.14 -5.90 6.20
CA GLY A 195 7.09 -6.51 4.89
C GLY A 195 7.74 -5.63 3.83
N GLU A 196 7.42 -4.33 3.81
CA GLU A 196 8.00 -3.38 2.88
C GLU A 196 9.50 -3.17 3.08
N GLN A 197 9.94 -2.97 4.33
CA GLN A 197 11.35 -2.72 4.62
C GLN A 197 12.22 -3.96 4.37
N ALA A 198 11.77 -5.14 4.82
CA ALA A 198 12.62 -6.32 4.86
C ALA A 198 12.48 -7.22 3.62
N VAL A 199 11.33 -7.19 2.93
CA VAL A 199 11.03 -8.10 1.82
C VAL A 199 10.69 -7.33 0.55
N LEU A 200 9.52 -6.69 0.51
CA LEU A 200 8.86 -6.26 -0.73
C LEU A 200 9.58 -5.10 -1.43
N VAL A 201 10.21 -4.21 -0.67
CA VAL A 201 10.90 -3.03 -1.21
C VAL A 201 12.38 -3.09 -0.87
N GLY A 202 12.74 -2.98 0.41
CA GLY A 202 14.14 -2.91 0.82
C GLY A 202 14.90 -4.20 0.50
N GLY A 203 14.35 -5.35 0.85
CA GLY A 203 14.96 -6.67 0.63
C GLY A 203 15.20 -6.98 -0.85
N VAL A 204 14.14 -6.95 -1.67
CA VAL A 204 14.24 -7.20 -3.11
C VAL A 204 15.21 -6.23 -3.78
N CYS A 205 15.14 -4.93 -3.48
CA CYS A 205 16.06 -3.95 -4.08
C CYS A 205 17.52 -4.16 -3.63
N ALA A 206 17.76 -4.56 -2.39
CA ALA A 206 19.12 -4.82 -1.90
C ALA A 206 19.73 -6.05 -2.58
N LEU A 207 19.00 -7.17 -2.64
CA LEU A 207 19.46 -8.39 -3.29
C LEU A 207 19.68 -8.19 -4.79
N ALA A 208 18.79 -7.46 -5.47
CA ALA A 208 18.93 -7.16 -6.89
C ALA A 208 20.19 -6.31 -7.20
N ARG A 209 20.46 -5.30 -6.36
CA ARG A 209 21.65 -4.43 -6.46
C ARG A 209 22.93 -5.20 -6.21
N GLU A 210 22.99 -5.91 -5.09
CA GLU A 210 24.16 -6.73 -4.72
C GLU A 210 24.44 -7.78 -5.82
N GLY A 211 23.42 -8.51 -6.26
CA GLY A 211 23.56 -9.47 -7.35
C GLY A 211 24.07 -8.83 -8.64
N TYR A 212 23.53 -7.67 -9.01
CA TYR A 212 23.98 -6.94 -10.20
C TYR A 212 25.48 -6.58 -10.10
N GLU A 213 25.90 -6.03 -8.96
CA GLU A 213 27.29 -5.64 -8.71
C GLU A 213 28.23 -6.85 -8.77
N GLN A 214 27.86 -7.97 -8.13
CA GLN A 214 28.68 -9.18 -8.11
C GLN A 214 28.80 -9.82 -9.51
N LEU A 215 27.72 -9.89 -10.28
CA LEU A 215 27.76 -10.43 -11.63
C LEU A 215 28.65 -9.56 -12.53
N VAL A 216 28.51 -8.24 -12.47
CA VAL A 216 29.36 -7.31 -13.25
C VAL A 216 30.83 -7.43 -12.83
N ALA A 217 31.12 -7.53 -11.53
CA ALA A 217 32.48 -7.72 -11.01
C ALA A 217 33.10 -9.05 -11.47
N ALA A 218 32.29 -10.09 -11.66
CA ALA A 218 32.70 -11.38 -12.22
C ALA A 218 32.91 -11.36 -13.76
N GLY A 219 32.74 -10.20 -14.41
CA GLY A 219 32.92 -10.04 -15.85
C GLY A 219 31.67 -10.33 -16.69
N ILE A 220 30.51 -10.54 -16.06
CA ILE A 220 29.23 -10.65 -16.77
C ILE A 220 28.82 -9.28 -17.30
N SER A 221 28.29 -9.24 -18.52
CA SER A 221 27.86 -7.97 -19.12
C SER A 221 26.76 -7.31 -18.28
N PRO A 222 26.71 -5.96 -18.18
CA PRO A 222 25.66 -5.24 -17.46
C PRO A 222 24.24 -5.66 -17.86
N ILE A 223 24.00 -5.88 -19.16
CA ILE A 223 22.68 -6.28 -19.68
C ILE A 223 22.26 -7.63 -19.10
N MET A 224 23.15 -8.64 -19.17
CA MET A 224 22.86 -9.97 -18.63
C MET A 224 22.68 -9.92 -17.10
N ALA A 225 23.55 -9.18 -16.39
CA ALA A 225 23.42 -9.01 -14.95
C ALA A 225 22.06 -8.40 -14.57
N TYR A 226 21.60 -7.35 -15.27
CA TYR A 226 20.29 -6.75 -15.03
C TYR A 226 19.14 -7.72 -15.31
N ILE A 227 19.25 -8.54 -16.37
CA ILE A 227 18.21 -9.52 -16.69
C ILE A 227 18.07 -10.52 -15.54
N ASP A 228 19.19 -11.10 -15.10
CA ASP A 228 19.22 -12.16 -14.08
C ASP A 228 18.88 -11.65 -12.67
N THR A 229 19.11 -10.37 -12.37
CA THR A 229 18.93 -9.84 -11.00
C THR A 229 17.79 -8.87 -10.83
N VAL A 230 17.14 -8.42 -11.92
CA VAL A 230 16.02 -7.48 -11.86
C VAL A 230 14.86 -7.93 -12.75
N HIS A 231 15.13 -8.23 -14.02
CA HIS A 231 14.06 -8.51 -14.99
C HIS A 231 13.33 -9.81 -14.64
N GLU A 232 14.06 -10.89 -14.36
CA GLU A 232 13.47 -12.20 -14.14
C GLU A 232 12.79 -12.36 -12.77
N ILE A 233 13.00 -11.43 -11.84
CA ILE A 233 12.29 -11.39 -10.55
C ILE A 233 10.77 -11.45 -10.77
N LYS A 234 10.26 -10.78 -11.81
CA LYS A 234 8.83 -10.81 -12.14
C LYS A 234 8.32 -12.25 -12.33
N TYR A 235 9.03 -13.07 -13.09
CA TYR A 235 8.58 -14.43 -13.41
C TYR A 235 8.62 -15.33 -12.18
N ILE A 236 9.65 -15.19 -11.34
CA ILE A 236 9.73 -15.93 -10.07
C ILE A 236 8.60 -15.49 -9.12
N ALA A 237 8.34 -14.19 -9.02
CA ALA A 237 7.24 -13.67 -8.21
C ALA A 237 5.87 -14.17 -8.71
N ASP A 238 5.64 -14.18 -10.03
CA ASP A 238 4.39 -14.69 -10.63
C ASP A 238 4.20 -16.21 -10.35
N LEU A 239 5.28 -17.00 -10.38
CA LEU A 239 5.25 -18.43 -10.02
C LEU A 239 4.95 -18.62 -8.53
N ILE A 240 5.62 -17.88 -7.64
CA ILE A 240 5.36 -17.96 -6.20
C ILE A 240 3.92 -17.55 -5.88
N GLN A 241 3.41 -16.50 -6.51
CA GLN A 241 2.04 -16.06 -6.31
C GLN A 241 1.03 -17.14 -6.74
N SER A 242 1.25 -17.78 -7.89
CA SER A 242 0.29 -18.73 -8.46
C SER A 242 0.39 -20.15 -7.89
N ARG A 243 1.55 -20.55 -7.35
CA ARG A 243 1.85 -21.93 -6.95
C ARG A 243 2.55 -22.10 -5.60
N GLY A 244 2.87 -21.01 -4.91
CA GLY A 244 3.69 -21.04 -3.71
C GLY A 244 5.17 -21.35 -3.99
N ILE A 245 6.00 -21.34 -2.95
CA ILE A 245 7.46 -21.56 -3.07
C ILE A 245 7.76 -22.97 -3.61
N ALA A 246 7.10 -24.00 -3.08
CA ALA A 246 7.30 -25.38 -3.54
C ALA A 246 6.92 -25.54 -5.02
N GLY A 247 5.78 -24.99 -5.44
CA GLY A 247 5.36 -25.06 -6.84
C GLY A 247 6.15 -24.16 -7.80
N MET A 248 6.88 -23.16 -7.28
CA MET A 248 7.90 -22.43 -8.04
C MET A 248 9.13 -23.32 -8.29
N TYR A 249 9.61 -24.04 -7.26
CA TYR A 249 10.71 -25.00 -7.42
C TYR A 249 10.38 -26.09 -8.45
N GLU A 250 9.16 -26.63 -8.41
CA GLU A 250 8.67 -27.59 -9.41
C GLU A 250 8.60 -27.01 -10.85
N ALA A 251 8.60 -25.69 -11.01
CA ALA A 251 8.42 -25.01 -12.29
C ALA A 251 9.74 -24.53 -12.91
N ILE A 252 10.87 -24.67 -12.23
CA ILE A 252 12.21 -24.29 -12.71
C ILE A 252 13.08 -25.53 -12.99
N SER A 253 14.32 -25.33 -13.44
CA SER A 253 15.23 -26.46 -13.71
C SER A 253 15.84 -27.03 -12.43
N ASP A 254 16.15 -28.33 -12.42
CA ASP A 254 16.83 -29.00 -11.30
C ASP A 254 18.16 -28.30 -10.92
N THR A 255 18.85 -27.70 -11.89
CA THR A 255 20.09 -26.93 -11.63
C THR A 255 19.82 -25.67 -10.81
N ALA A 256 18.73 -24.96 -11.13
CA ALA A 256 18.34 -23.75 -10.41
C ALA A 256 17.80 -24.09 -9.00
N GLU A 257 16.97 -25.12 -8.87
CA GLU A 257 16.48 -25.60 -7.56
C GLU A 257 17.64 -26.06 -6.66
N PHE A 258 18.54 -26.90 -7.18
CA PHE A 258 19.71 -27.37 -6.43
C PHE A 258 20.57 -26.20 -5.94
N GLY A 259 20.91 -25.26 -6.82
CA GLY A 259 21.71 -24.10 -6.46
C GLY A 259 21.01 -23.18 -5.45
N ALA A 260 19.70 -23.01 -5.54
CA ALA A 260 18.92 -22.24 -4.57
C ALA A 260 19.01 -22.84 -3.17
N HIS A 261 18.83 -24.16 -3.03
CA HIS A 261 18.93 -24.84 -1.73
C HIS A 261 20.31 -24.75 -1.07
N GLU A 262 21.39 -24.64 -1.85
CA GLU A 262 22.74 -24.45 -1.31
C GLU A 262 22.93 -23.05 -0.66
N VAL A 263 22.23 -22.03 -1.16
CA VAL A 263 22.45 -20.63 -0.75
C VAL A 263 21.35 -20.04 0.13
N GLU A 264 20.14 -20.61 0.14
CA GLU A 264 19.03 -20.13 0.95
C GLU A 264 19.37 -20.05 2.45
N GLY A 265 20.01 -21.09 3.00
CA GLY A 265 20.42 -21.14 4.41
C GLY A 265 21.33 -19.97 4.79
N PRO A 266 22.51 -19.82 4.14
CA PRO A 266 23.41 -18.71 4.37
C PRO A 266 22.77 -17.33 4.19
N ILE A 267 21.92 -17.13 3.17
CA ILE A 267 21.21 -15.85 2.97
C ILE A 267 20.27 -15.58 4.14
N ARG A 268 19.48 -16.57 4.57
CA ARG A 268 18.57 -16.43 5.72
C ARG A 268 19.31 -16.10 7.01
N GLU A 269 20.49 -16.67 7.22
CA GLU A 269 21.34 -16.34 8.38
C GLU A 269 21.87 -14.91 8.30
N ALA A 270 22.32 -14.46 7.13
CA ALA A 270 22.85 -13.12 6.92
C ALA A 270 21.79 -12.01 7.13
N VAL A 271 20.55 -12.25 6.69
CA VAL A 271 19.48 -11.24 6.81
C VAL A 271 18.75 -11.26 8.14
N ARG A 272 18.85 -12.35 8.94
CA ARG A 272 18.13 -12.47 10.22
C ARG A 272 18.34 -11.27 11.16
N PRO A 273 19.56 -10.75 11.38
CA PRO A 273 19.75 -9.58 12.24
C PRO A 273 19.07 -8.31 11.72
N VAL A 274 18.90 -8.19 10.40
CA VAL A 274 18.20 -7.06 9.77
C VAL A 274 16.70 -7.12 10.11
N PHE A 275 16.09 -8.30 9.98
CA PHE A 275 14.69 -8.50 10.36
C PHE A 275 14.46 -8.23 11.86
N GLU A 276 15.33 -8.74 12.73
CA GLU A 276 15.24 -8.52 14.19
C GLU A 276 15.36 -7.03 14.55
N ALA A 277 16.26 -6.30 13.88
CA ALA A 277 16.41 -4.86 14.07
C ALA A 277 15.19 -4.08 13.60
N ILE A 278 14.63 -4.40 12.43
CA ILE A 278 13.43 -3.74 11.89
C ILE A 278 12.24 -3.99 12.81
N VAL A 279 11.99 -5.24 13.24
CA VAL A 279 10.90 -5.56 14.17
C VAL A 279 11.02 -4.72 15.43
N LYS A 280 12.22 -4.68 16.04
CA LYS A 280 12.44 -3.87 17.25
C LYS A 280 12.17 -2.38 17.02
N ASP A 281 12.68 -1.81 15.94
CA ASP A 281 12.59 -0.39 15.62
C ASP A 281 11.15 0.05 15.28
N VAL A 282 10.43 -0.78 14.54
CA VAL A 282 9.02 -0.54 14.16
C VAL A 282 8.09 -0.74 15.36
N THR A 283 8.27 -1.78 16.16
CA THR A 283 7.49 -1.99 17.39
C THR A 283 7.73 -0.88 18.43
N ALA A 284 8.93 -0.31 18.50
CA ALA A 284 9.23 0.82 19.39
C ALA A 284 8.68 2.17 18.87
N GLY A 285 8.14 2.22 17.65
CA GLY A 285 7.71 3.46 16.98
C GLY A 285 8.87 4.38 16.59
N ASP A 286 10.11 3.90 16.64
CA ASP A 286 11.31 4.68 16.30
C ASP A 286 11.35 5.01 14.80
N PHE A 287 10.97 4.06 13.95
CA PHE A 287 10.79 4.30 12.52
C PHE A 287 9.78 5.43 12.26
N ALA A 288 8.58 5.33 12.85
CA ALA A 288 7.50 6.27 12.64
C ALA A 288 7.90 7.70 13.04
N ARG A 289 8.56 7.86 14.21
CA ARG A 289 9.08 9.16 14.66
C ARG A 289 10.08 9.76 13.68
N ARG A 290 11.04 8.96 13.20
CA ARG A 290 12.03 9.44 12.21
C ARG A 290 11.36 9.79 10.88
N TRP A 291 10.36 9.02 10.45
CA TRP A 291 9.67 9.27 9.19
C TRP A 291 8.86 10.57 9.22
N VAL A 292 8.06 10.77 10.27
CA VAL A 292 7.31 12.03 10.47
C VAL A 292 8.27 13.22 10.60
N ALA A 293 9.39 13.07 11.33
CA ALA A 293 10.37 14.16 11.44
C ALA A 293 11.02 14.53 10.10
N ASP A 294 11.30 13.55 9.22
CA ASP A 294 11.81 13.84 7.88
C ASP A 294 10.78 14.61 7.04
N TYR A 295 9.50 14.25 7.16
CA TYR A 295 8.40 14.95 6.50
C TYR A 295 8.28 16.41 6.91
N GLU A 296 8.28 16.69 8.21
CA GLU A 296 8.21 18.05 8.76
C GLU A 296 9.41 18.91 8.31
N GLN A 297 10.53 18.28 7.97
CA GLN A 297 11.73 18.92 7.40
C GLN A 297 11.72 18.97 5.86
N GLY A 298 10.56 18.77 5.23
CA GLY A 298 10.40 18.85 3.78
C GLY A 298 10.91 17.61 3.03
N ARG A 299 10.97 16.45 3.69
CA ARG A 299 11.43 15.16 3.15
C ARG A 299 12.88 15.18 2.63
N ALA A 300 13.76 15.89 3.32
CA ALA A 300 15.15 16.09 2.88
C ALA A 300 15.94 14.77 2.86
N GLY A 301 15.77 13.92 3.87
CA GLY A 301 16.40 12.60 3.97
C GLY A 301 15.91 11.67 2.88
N LEU A 302 14.59 11.55 2.68
CA LEU A 302 14.05 10.73 1.60
C LEU A 302 14.51 11.20 0.21
N LYS A 303 14.60 12.52 -0.01
CA LYS A 303 15.12 13.07 -1.26
C LYS A 303 16.57 12.64 -1.49
N ALA A 304 17.44 12.78 -0.49
CA ALA A 304 18.83 12.36 -0.60
C ALA A 304 18.98 10.84 -0.87
N MET A 305 18.14 10.02 -0.22
CA MET A 305 18.11 8.57 -0.48
C MET A 305 17.70 8.25 -1.92
N ARG A 306 16.71 8.96 -2.48
CA ARG A 306 16.27 8.81 -3.87
C ARG A 306 17.35 9.23 -4.87
N ASP A 307 17.99 10.36 -4.63
CA ASP A 307 19.06 10.87 -5.49
C ASP A 307 20.18 9.83 -5.56
N LYS A 308 20.67 9.35 -4.41
CA LYS A 308 21.68 8.28 -4.33
C LYS A 308 21.24 6.99 -5.03
N ALA A 309 20.00 6.55 -4.84
CA ALA A 309 19.49 5.33 -5.47
C ALA A 309 19.44 5.45 -7.00
N SER A 310 19.15 6.65 -7.53
CA SER A 310 19.04 6.90 -8.97
C SER A 310 20.38 6.89 -9.71
N GLU A 311 21.49 7.05 -8.99
CA GLU A 311 22.86 7.06 -9.50
C GLU A 311 23.44 5.65 -9.69
N HIS A 312 22.77 4.61 -9.20
CA HIS A 312 23.27 3.25 -9.29
C HIS A 312 23.36 2.78 -10.77
N PRO A 313 24.48 2.17 -11.23
CA PRO A 313 24.68 1.82 -12.65
C PRO A 313 23.59 0.91 -13.25
N LEU A 314 22.98 0.03 -12.44
CA LEU A 314 21.84 -0.80 -12.85
C LEU A 314 20.67 0.02 -13.43
N GLU A 315 20.48 1.27 -12.99
CA GLU A 315 19.38 2.12 -13.46
C GLU A 315 19.56 2.55 -14.91
N ASP A 316 20.80 2.82 -15.34
CA ASP A 316 21.11 3.11 -16.74
C ASP A 316 20.86 1.89 -17.63
N THR A 317 21.34 0.73 -17.21
CA THR A 317 21.11 -0.55 -17.90
C THR A 317 19.62 -0.86 -18.00
N GLY A 318 18.88 -0.70 -16.91
CA GLY A 318 17.44 -0.93 -16.88
C GLY A 318 16.67 0.03 -17.78
N ARG A 319 17.06 1.32 -17.83
CA ARG A 319 16.47 2.30 -18.75
C ARG A 319 16.67 1.90 -20.21
N LEU A 320 17.85 1.40 -20.56
CA LEU A 320 18.13 0.92 -21.92
C LEU A 320 17.21 -0.24 -22.28
N ILE A 321 17.17 -1.27 -21.43
CA ILE A 321 16.39 -2.50 -21.65
C ILE A 321 14.89 -2.21 -21.75
N ARG A 322 14.34 -1.41 -20.83
CA ARG A 322 12.91 -1.07 -20.83
C ARG A 322 12.49 -0.20 -22.02
N ARG A 323 13.41 0.55 -22.64
CA ARG A 323 13.14 1.33 -23.86
C ARG A 323 13.18 0.48 -25.13
N SER A 324 14.08 -0.50 -25.19
CA SER A 324 14.30 -1.34 -26.36
C SER A 324 13.27 -2.46 -26.52
N SER A 325 12.49 -2.72 -25.48
CA SER A 325 11.63 -3.89 -25.39
C SER A 325 10.16 -3.51 -25.26
N SER A 326 9.30 -4.21 -25.98
CA SER A 326 7.84 -4.16 -25.81
C SER A 326 7.42 -5.17 -24.72
N PHE A 327 7.76 -4.90 -23.47
CA PHE A 327 7.44 -5.83 -22.37
C PHE A 327 5.95 -5.84 -21.97
N GLY A 328 5.11 -5.05 -22.63
CA GLY A 328 3.65 -5.14 -22.52
C GLY A 328 3.15 -4.98 -21.09
N ASP A 329 3.17 -3.74 -20.59
CA ASP A 329 2.35 -3.35 -19.44
C ASP A 329 1.02 -2.76 -19.91
#